data_AF-A0A7J4R876-F1
#
_entry.id   AF-A0A7J4R876-F1
#
_cell.length_a   1.000
_cell.length_b   1.000
_cell.length_c   1.000
_cell.angle_alpha   90.00
_cell.angle_beta   90.00
_cell.angle_gamma   90.00
#
_symmetry.space_group_name_H-M   'P 1'
#
loop_
_entity.id
_entity.type
_entity.pdbx_description
1 polymer ?
#
loop_
_entity_poly.entity_id
_entity_poly.type
_entity_poly.pdbx_seq_one_letter_code
_entity_poly.pdbx_strand_id
1 'polypeptide(L)'
;MLEEILGKDYAGAVVCDCWRAYDFLSNATLQRCWAHLLRKSAELESVPGRHFHKKPSLLFEQIVKFNIKERTDKARQQNYTQMTAKLQKIICYYSRYDECKSTVKYIDFHIESWFTRIKIAGVQPTNNYAEQAIRETGHKERTA
;
A
#
# COMPACT_ATOMS: atom_id res chain seq x y z
N MET A 1 -3.49 18.36 12.19
CA MET A 1 -2.18 17.69 12.30
C MET A 1 -1.56 17.34 10.94
N LEU A 2 -2.05 16.37 10.17
CA LEU A 2 -1.42 16.01 8.88
C LEU A 2 -1.57 17.08 7.78
N GLU A 3 -2.73 17.74 7.73
CA GLU A 3 -3.02 18.85 6.81
C GLU A 3 -2.16 20.08 7.08
N GLU A 4 -1.89 20.38 8.36
CA GLU A 4 -1.05 21.51 8.77
C GLU A 4 0.44 21.28 8.48
N ILE A 5 0.86 20.01 8.37
CA ILE A 5 2.27 19.64 8.11
C ILE A 5 2.57 19.58 6.61
N LEU A 6 1.66 19.02 5.81
CA LEU A 6 1.88 18.83 4.36
C LEU A 6 1.32 19.97 3.51
N GLY A 7 0.26 20.64 3.98
CA GLY A 7 -0.53 21.57 3.18
C GLY A 7 -1.39 20.86 2.13
N LYS A 8 -2.52 21.50 1.74
CA LYS A 8 -3.47 20.96 0.75
C LYS A 8 -2.87 20.80 -0.66
N ASP A 9 -1.83 21.59 -0.95
CA ASP A 9 -1.19 21.66 -2.27
C ASP A 9 -0.02 20.68 -2.45
N TYR A 10 0.20 19.77 -1.49
CA TYR A 10 1.27 18.78 -1.59
C TYR A 10 1.01 17.79 -2.74
N ALA A 11 1.94 17.77 -3.71
CA ALA A 11 1.88 16.95 -4.92
C ALA A 11 2.86 15.77 -4.92
N GLY A 12 3.49 15.46 -3.78
CA GLY A 12 4.43 14.34 -3.66
C GLY A 12 3.74 12.98 -3.48
N ALA A 13 4.54 11.91 -3.37
CA ALA A 13 4.02 10.58 -3.05
C ALA A 13 3.93 10.38 -1.53
N VAL A 14 2.81 9.83 -1.04
CA VAL A 14 2.61 9.54 0.38
C VAL A 14 2.35 8.05 0.57
N VAL A 15 3.13 7.38 1.41
CA VAL A 15 2.83 6.00 1.80
C VAL A 15 1.86 6.04 2.98
N CYS A 16 0.64 5.54 2.82
CA CYS A 16 -0.38 5.58 3.86
C CYS A 16 -0.87 4.19 4.28
N ASP A 17 -1.18 4.07 5.56
CA ASP A 17 -1.84 2.94 6.22
C ASP A 17 -3.37 3.07 6.14
N CYS A 18 -3.89 4.28 6.31
CA CYS A 18 -5.30 4.61 6.25
C CYS A 18 -5.54 5.81 5.32
N TRP A 19 -6.28 5.59 4.23
CA TRP A 19 -6.56 6.62 3.21
C TRP A 19 -7.34 7.82 3.78
N ARG A 20 -8.29 7.57 4.69
CA ARG A 20 -9.17 8.60 5.28
C ARG A 20 -8.45 9.76 5.97
N ALA A 21 -7.24 9.51 6.47
CA ALA A 21 -6.41 10.54 7.10
C ALA A 21 -5.79 11.51 6.07
N TYR A 22 -5.89 11.20 4.78
CA TYR A 22 -5.26 11.92 3.67
C TYR A 22 -6.28 12.36 2.61
N ASP A 23 -7.59 12.30 2.89
CA ASP A 23 -8.67 12.70 1.96
C ASP A 23 -8.52 14.16 1.48
N PHE A 24 -7.85 15.01 2.26
CA PHE A 24 -7.58 16.41 1.93
C PHE A 24 -6.45 16.59 0.89
N LEU A 25 -5.67 15.55 0.60
CA LEU A 25 -4.57 15.57 -0.38
C LEU A 25 -5.05 15.12 -1.77
N SER A 26 -5.98 15.88 -2.35
CA SER A 26 -6.54 15.58 -3.68
C SER A 26 -5.49 15.55 -4.80
N ASN A 27 -4.34 16.22 -4.57
CA ASN A 27 -3.26 16.37 -5.55
C ASN A 27 -2.08 15.41 -5.31
N ALA A 28 -2.09 14.63 -4.22
CA ALA A 28 -0.99 13.74 -3.87
C ALA A 28 -1.17 12.36 -4.49
N THR A 29 -0.03 11.71 -4.83
CA THR A 29 -0.07 10.31 -5.26
C THR A 29 0.04 9.40 -4.04
N LEU A 30 -1.03 8.69 -3.71
CA LEU A 30 -1.06 7.83 -2.52
C LEU A 30 -0.53 6.43 -2.85
N GLN A 31 0.35 5.90 -2.01
CA GLN A 31 0.86 4.53 -2.01
C GLN A 31 0.34 3.80 -0.76
N ARG A 32 -0.46 2.77 -0.90
CA ARG A 32 -0.88 1.97 0.27
C ARG A 32 0.28 1.14 0.81
N CYS A 33 0.42 1.08 2.13
CA CYS A 33 1.53 0.38 2.78
C CYS A 33 1.35 -1.14 2.68
N TRP A 34 2.22 -1.80 1.91
CA TRP A 34 2.20 -3.26 1.75
C TRP A 34 2.43 -3.99 3.08
N ALA A 35 3.26 -3.46 3.97
CA ALA A 35 3.50 -4.08 5.28
C ALA A 35 2.21 -4.23 6.10
N HIS A 36 1.30 -3.25 6.05
CA HIS A 36 0.00 -3.32 6.71
C HIS A 36 -0.89 -4.40 6.12
N LEU A 37 -0.93 -4.51 4.78
CA LEU A 37 -1.67 -5.57 4.11
C LEU A 37 -1.12 -6.96 4.47
N LEU A 38 0.19 -7.12 4.48
CA LEU A 38 0.83 -8.40 4.78
C LEU A 38 0.60 -8.82 6.23
N ARG A 39 0.66 -7.88 7.20
CA ARG A 39 0.28 -8.15 8.60
C ARG A 39 -1.19 -8.56 8.72
N LYS A 40 -2.10 -7.76 8.16
CA LYS A 40 -3.55 -8.03 8.21
C LYS A 40 -3.92 -9.38 7.58
N SER A 41 -3.28 -9.75 6.48
CA SER A 41 -3.54 -11.04 5.83
C SER A 41 -2.88 -12.22 6.55
N ALA A 42 -1.78 -12.00 7.28
CA ALA A 42 -1.13 -13.04 8.08
C ALA A 42 -1.98 -13.49 9.28
N GLU A 43 -2.88 -12.65 9.78
CA GLU A 43 -3.86 -12.98 10.84
C GLU A 43 -4.94 -13.97 10.37
N LEU A 44 -5.02 -14.29 9.07
CA LEU A 44 -6.01 -15.22 8.52
C LEU A 44 -5.55 -16.67 8.64
N GLU A 45 -5.92 -17.32 9.75
CA GLU A 45 -5.49 -18.68 10.10
C GLU A 45 -6.28 -19.82 9.40
N SER A 46 -7.34 -19.51 8.64
CA SER A 46 -8.05 -20.55 7.90
C SER A 46 -7.20 -21.07 6.73
N VAL A 47 -7.52 -22.25 6.20
CA VAL A 47 -6.88 -22.77 4.98
C VAL A 47 -6.95 -21.74 3.83
N PRO A 48 -8.14 -21.26 3.40
CA PRO A 48 -8.20 -20.26 2.35
C PRO A 48 -7.57 -18.91 2.76
N GLY A 49 -7.59 -18.54 4.04
CA GLY A 49 -6.88 -17.38 4.58
C GLY A 49 -5.36 -17.42 4.38
N ARG A 50 -4.72 -18.54 4.75
CA ARG A 50 -3.29 -18.76 4.50
C ARG A 50 -2.96 -18.79 3.01
N HIS A 51 -3.82 -19.40 2.20
CA HIS A 51 -3.67 -19.37 0.74
C HIS A 51 -3.81 -17.95 0.19
N PHE A 52 -4.73 -17.16 0.74
CA PHE A 52 -4.91 -15.77 0.39
C PHE A 52 -3.65 -14.98 0.70
N HIS A 53 -3.12 -15.04 1.93
CA HIS A 53 -1.90 -14.33 2.36
C HIS A 53 -0.70 -14.57 1.42
N LYS A 54 -0.52 -15.79 0.92
CA LYS A 54 0.57 -16.11 -0.02
C LYS A 54 0.49 -15.29 -1.32
N LYS A 55 -0.70 -14.93 -1.79
CA LYS A 55 -0.88 -14.22 -3.08
C LYS A 55 -0.37 -12.76 -3.07
N PRO A 56 -0.79 -11.86 -2.15
CA PRO A 56 -0.22 -10.53 -2.04
C PRO A 56 1.25 -10.56 -1.63
N SER A 57 1.73 -11.54 -0.84
CA SER A 57 3.16 -11.70 -0.54
C SER A 57 3.99 -11.93 -1.81
N LEU A 58 3.56 -12.86 -2.68
CA LEU A 58 4.22 -13.10 -3.96
C LEU A 58 4.15 -11.91 -4.91
N LEU A 59 3.04 -11.17 -4.91
CA LEU A 59 2.96 -9.91 -5.67
C LEU A 59 3.94 -8.88 -5.13
N PHE A 60 4.04 -8.73 -3.82
CA PHE A 60 4.97 -7.80 -3.20
C PHE A 60 6.42 -8.11 -3.56
N GLU A 61 6.83 -9.38 -3.49
CA GLU A 61 8.16 -9.81 -3.94
C GLU A 61 8.42 -9.48 -5.41
N GLN A 62 7.42 -9.66 -6.28
CA GLN A 62 7.53 -9.27 -7.69
C GLN A 62 7.74 -7.76 -7.85
N ILE A 63 7.03 -6.92 -7.08
CA ILE A 63 7.21 -5.46 -7.07
C ILE A 63 8.63 -5.09 -6.64
N VAL A 64 9.11 -5.70 -5.55
CA VAL A 64 10.46 -5.46 -5.03
C VAL A 64 11.49 -5.82 -6.10
N LYS A 65 11.42 -7.02 -6.67
CA LYS A 65 12.33 -7.50 -7.72
C LYS A 65 12.28 -6.63 -8.98
N PHE A 66 11.09 -6.19 -9.38
CA PHE A 66 10.93 -5.33 -10.56
C PHE A 66 11.68 -4.00 -10.41
N ASN A 67 11.63 -3.42 -9.22
CA ASN A 67 12.21 -2.11 -8.89
C ASN A 67 13.71 -2.14 -8.52
N ILE A 68 14.37 -3.30 -8.49
CA ILE A 68 15.83 -3.39 -8.26
C ILE A 68 16.63 -2.72 -9.39
N LYS A 69 16.11 -2.79 -10.62
CA LYS A 69 16.75 -2.23 -11.81
C LYS A 69 16.01 -1.00 -12.27
N GLU A 70 16.71 -0.08 -12.92
CA GLU A 70 16.06 1.00 -13.67
C GLU A 70 15.20 0.43 -14.80
N ARG A 71 14.05 1.06 -15.03
CA ARG A 71 13.02 0.64 -15.98
C ARG A 71 12.51 1.87 -16.70
N THR A 72 12.21 1.70 -17.99
CA THR A 72 11.53 2.72 -18.78
C THR A 72 10.10 2.94 -18.28
N ASP A 73 9.56 4.13 -18.52
CA ASP A 73 8.18 4.46 -18.14
C ASP A 73 7.15 3.53 -18.77
N LYS A 74 7.39 3.12 -20.03
CA LYS A 74 6.56 2.12 -20.70
C LYS A 74 6.53 0.79 -19.95
N ALA A 75 7.70 0.29 -19.51
CA ALA A 75 7.79 -0.95 -18.74
C ALA A 75 7.11 -0.81 -17.38
N ARG A 76 7.24 0.34 -16.71
CA ARG A 76 6.56 0.66 -15.45
C ARG A 76 5.05 0.65 -15.61
N GLN A 77 4.52 1.33 -16.63
CA GLN A 77 3.09 1.41 -16.88
C GLN A 77 2.50 0.04 -17.22
N GLN A 78 3.18 -0.76 -18.04
CA GLN A 78 2.76 -2.13 -18.36
C GLN A 78 2.72 -3.00 -17.10
N ASN A 79 3.75 -2.93 -16.25
CA ASN A 79 3.82 -3.70 -15.03
C ASN A 79 2.72 -3.28 -14.04
N TYR A 80 2.48 -1.97 -13.87
CA TYR A 80 1.39 -1.43 -13.07
C TYR A 80 0.05 -2.04 -13.49
N THR A 81 -0.32 -1.95 -14.77
CA THR A 81 -1.60 -2.48 -15.27
C THR A 81 -1.72 -3.99 -15.02
N GLN A 82 -0.65 -4.74 -15.28
CA GLN A 82 -0.63 -6.19 -15.07
C GLN A 82 -0.79 -6.57 -13.59
N MET A 83 -0.09 -5.88 -12.68
CA MET A 83 -0.14 -6.20 -11.26
C MET A 83 -1.46 -5.78 -10.61
N THR A 84 -2.02 -4.64 -11.01
CA THR A 84 -3.37 -4.23 -10.59
C THR A 84 -4.41 -5.25 -11.02
N ALA A 85 -4.36 -5.72 -12.28
CA ALA A 85 -5.27 -6.75 -12.76
C ALA A 85 -5.10 -8.10 -12.02
N LYS A 86 -3.86 -8.48 -11.67
CA LYS A 86 -3.61 -9.67 -10.85
C LYS A 86 -4.22 -9.53 -9.45
N LEU A 87 -4.05 -8.38 -8.81
CA LEU A 87 -4.60 -8.12 -7.48
C LEU A 87 -6.13 -8.13 -7.50
N GLN A 88 -6.76 -7.51 -8.51
CA GLN A 88 -8.21 -7.57 -8.74
C GLN A 88 -8.73 -9.01 -8.85
N LYS A 89 -8.05 -9.85 -9.64
CA LYS A 89 -8.41 -11.27 -9.76
C LYS A 89 -8.29 -12.03 -8.45
N ILE A 90 -7.24 -11.75 -7.66
CA ILE A 90 -7.05 -12.35 -6.33
C ILE A 90 -8.22 -11.97 -5.42
N ILE A 91 -8.52 -10.68 -5.26
CA ILE A 91 -9.58 -10.24 -4.35
C ILE A 91 -10.97 -10.71 -4.79
N CYS A 92 -11.23 -10.75 -6.11
CA CYS A 92 -12.46 -11.29 -6.67
C CYS A 92 -12.61 -12.77 -6.30
N TYR A 93 -11.56 -13.58 -6.47
CA TYR A 93 -11.59 -14.99 -6.07
C TYR A 93 -11.84 -15.15 -4.58
N TYR A 94 -11.13 -14.41 -3.71
CA TYR A 94 -11.22 -14.59 -2.26
C TYR A 94 -12.44 -13.92 -1.61
N SER A 95 -13.18 -13.08 -2.34
CA SER A 95 -14.44 -12.47 -1.86
C SER A 95 -15.52 -13.50 -1.47
N ARG A 96 -15.40 -14.74 -1.96
CA ARG A 96 -16.28 -15.87 -1.64
C ARG A 96 -16.10 -16.46 -0.24
N TYR A 97 -14.97 -16.17 0.42
CA TYR A 97 -14.65 -16.69 1.74
C TYR A 97 -14.92 -15.60 2.79
N ASP A 98 -15.82 -15.89 3.75
CA ASP A 98 -16.27 -14.92 4.73
C ASP A 98 -15.11 -14.36 5.56
N GLU A 99 -14.16 -15.20 5.95
CA GLU A 99 -12.98 -14.80 6.71
C GLU A 99 -12.07 -13.83 5.95
N CYS A 100 -12.11 -13.84 4.60
CA CYS A 100 -11.27 -12.99 3.77
C CYS A 100 -11.93 -11.64 3.46
N LYS A 101 -13.25 -11.49 3.68
CA LYS A 101 -14.03 -10.32 3.23
C LYS A 101 -13.49 -8.99 3.77
N SER A 102 -13.05 -8.94 5.03
CA SER A 102 -12.52 -7.70 5.63
C SER A 102 -11.23 -7.25 4.94
N THR A 103 -10.32 -8.18 4.67
CA THR A 103 -9.06 -7.93 3.97
C THR A 103 -9.28 -7.66 2.49
N VAL A 104 -10.23 -8.35 1.84
CA VAL A 104 -10.66 -8.06 0.46
C VAL A 104 -11.17 -6.62 0.33
N LYS A 105 -12.11 -6.20 1.19
CA LYS A 105 -12.63 -4.82 1.21
C LYS A 105 -11.53 -3.80 1.44
N TYR A 106 -10.59 -4.11 2.34
CA TYR A 106 -9.45 -3.25 2.61
C TYR A 106 -8.57 -3.05 1.37
N ILE A 107 -8.32 -4.10 0.58
CA ILE A 107 -7.53 -4.00 -0.66
C ILE A 107 -8.30 -3.30 -1.78
N ASP A 108 -9.58 -3.66 -1.96
CA ASP A 108 -10.44 -3.16 -3.05
C ASP A 108 -10.64 -1.65 -2.97
N PHE A 109 -10.77 -1.13 -1.75
CA PHE A 109 -10.80 0.29 -1.48
C PHE A 109 -9.50 0.96 -1.96
N HIS A 110 -9.58 1.78 -3.01
CA HIS A 110 -8.44 2.41 -3.72
C HIS A 110 -7.39 1.41 -4.24
N ILE A 111 -7.84 0.39 -4.97
CA ILE A 111 -6.96 -0.66 -5.50
C ILE A 111 -5.79 -0.14 -6.35
N GLU A 112 -5.97 0.99 -7.03
CA GLU A 112 -4.96 1.64 -7.86
C GLU A 112 -3.77 2.18 -7.06
N SER A 113 -3.99 2.55 -5.79
CA SER A 113 -2.96 3.12 -4.92
C SER A 113 -1.99 2.08 -4.35
N TRP A 114 -2.17 0.78 -4.60
CA TRP A 114 -1.21 -0.24 -4.13
C TRP A 114 0.08 -0.29 -4.96
N PHE A 115 0.07 0.25 -6.17
CA PHE A 115 1.17 0.10 -7.13
C PHE A 115 1.77 1.43 -7.57
N THR A 116 1.49 2.52 -6.87
CA THR A 116 2.06 3.86 -7.09
C THR A 116 3.59 3.86 -7.20
N ARG A 117 4.27 3.06 -6.38
CA ARG A 117 5.73 2.86 -6.43
C ARG A 117 6.23 2.33 -7.77
N ILE A 118 5.42 1.56 -8.50
CA ILE A 118 5.80 1.10 -9.84
C ILE A 118 5.87 2.29 -10.79
N LYS A 119 4.94 3.25 -10.65
CA LYS A 119 4.85 4.45 -11.50
C LYS A 119 5.92 5.49 -11.17
N ILE A 120 6.28 5.67 -9.89
CA ILE A 120 7.18 6.73 -9.43
C ILE A 120 8.48 6.13 -8.88
N ALA A 121 9.61 6.39 -9.55
CA ALA A 121 10.92 6.01 -9.05
C ALA A 121 11.23 6.73 -7.71
N GLY A 122 11.83 6.02 -6.75
CA GLY A 122 12.20 6.58 -5.44
C GLY A 122 11.15 6.47 -4.32
N VAL A 123 9.90 6.10 -4.63
CA VAL A 123 8.88 5.86 -3.59
C VAL A 123 9.20 4.57 -2.83
N GLN A 124 9.17 4.59 -1.50
CA GLN A 124 9.39 3.39 -0.69
C GLN A 124 8.14 2.51 -0.64
N PRO A 125 8.27 1.18 -0.57
CA PRO A 125 7.13 0.24 -0.58
C PRO A 125 6.44 0.13 0.78
N THR A 126 7.13 0.53 1.84
CA THR A 126 6.71 0.50 3.23
C THR A 126 6.87 1.90 3.81
N ASN A 127 6.00 2.25 4.76
CA ASN A 127 5.99 3.56 5.38
C ASN A 127 7.03 3.71 6.51
N ASN A 128 8.24 3.12 6.36
CA ASN A 128 9.22 3.11 7.44
C ASN A 128 9.59 4.53 7.90
N TYR A 129 9.67 5.49 6.98
CA TYR A 129 10.03 6.86 7.31
C TYR A 129 8.93 7.65 8.04
N ALA A 130 7.65 7.56 7.66
CA ALA A 130 6.62 8.30 8.37
C ALA A 130 6.20 7.60 9.68
N GLU A 131 6.21 6.26 9.76
CA GLU A 131 6.02 5.53 11.03
C GLU A 131 7.13 5.85 12.04
N GLN A 132 8.38 6.00 11.58
CA GLN A 132 9.52 6.38 12.43
C GLN A 132 9.49 7.87 12.81
N ALA A 133 9.16 8.76 11.88
CA ALA A 133 9.00 10.20 12.16
C ALA A 133 7.86 10.48 13.16
N ILE A 134 6.75 9.73 13.10
CA ILE A 134 5.64 9.82 14.08
C ILE A 134 6.07 9.26 15.45
N ARG A 135 6.89 8.20 15.50
CA ARG A 135 7.48 7.71 16.76
C ARG A 135 8.42 8.73 17.41
N GLU A 136 9.20 9.46 16.62
CA GLU A 136 10.14 10.48 17.12
C GLU A 136 9.45 11.77 17.56
N THR A 137 8.37 12.20 16.87
CA THR A 137 7.56 13.35 17.29
C THR A 137 6.71 13.03 18.52
N GLY A 138 6.08 11.85 18.59
CA GLY A 138 5.31 11.40 19.76
C GLY A 138 6.13 11.11 21.03
N HIS A 139 7.47 11.16 20.97
CA HIS A 139 8.35 11.09 22.14
C HIS A 139 8.70 12.48 22.70
N LYS A 140 8.68 13.52 21.86
CA LYS A 140 8.95 14.91 22.28
C LYS A 140 7.77 15.57 23.01
N GLU A 141 6.54 15.10 22.78
CA GLU A 141 5.33 15.64 23.45
C GLU A 141 4.98 14.96 24.79
N ARG A 142 5.80 14.01 25.25
CA ARG A 142 5.62 13.33 26.56
C ARG A 142 6.67 13.71 27.60
N THR A 143 7.49 14.72 27.31
CA THR A 143 8.56 15.21 28.19
C THR A 143 8.51 16.73 28.42
N ALA A 144 7.35 17.36 28.18
CA ALA A 144 7.07 18.75 28.54
C ALA A 144 5.95 18.83 29.58
#